data_AF-A0A822H5V6-F1
#
_entry.id   AF-A0A822H5V6-F1
#
_cell.length_a   1.000
_cell.length_b   1.000
_cell.length_c   1.000
_cell.angle_alpha   90.00
_cell.angle_beta   90.00
_cell.angle_gamma   90.00
#
_symmetry.space_group_name_H-M   'P 1'
#
loop_
_entity.id
_entity.type
_entity.pdbx_description
1 polymer ?
#
loop_
_entity_poly.entity_id
_entity_poly.type
_entity_poly.pdbx_seq_one_letter_code
_entity_poly.pdbx_strand_id
1 'polypeptide(L)' 'SDIRRVQFRILKYLGSIGNRTNHYLIDNTSNYLIKEAVAWDNENHLTFNVPFDDIKPTIHL' A
#
# COMPACT_ATOMS: atom_id res chain seq x y z
N SER A 1 6.29 -19.63 -15.18
CA SER A 1 5.37 -20.01 -14.09
C SER A 1 3.94 -19.80 -14.54
N ASP A 2 3.02 -20.62 -14.05
CA ASP A 2 1.59 -20.55 -14.43
C ASP A 2 0.98 -19.18 -14.14
N ILE A 3 1.43 -18.52 -13.07
CA ILE A 3 1.00 -17.16 -12.72
C ILE A 3 1.26 -16.14 -13.84
N ARG A 4 2.40 -16.22 -14.54
CA ARG A 4 2.72 -15.28 -15.64
C ARG A 4 1.81 -15.51 -16.86
N ARG A 5 1.44 -16.76 -17.12
CA ARG A 5 0.51 -17.11 -18.21
C ARG A 5 -0.89 -16.58 -17.91
N VAL A 6 -1.33 -16.68 -16.64
CA VAL A 6 -2.60 -16.11 -16.19
C VAL A 6 -2.58 -14.59 -16.27
N GLN A 7 -1.54 -13.93 -15.75
CA GLN A 7 -1.37 -12.47 -15.83
C GLN A 7 -1.40 -11.96 -17.27
N PHE A 8 -0.74 -12.65 -18.20
CA PHE A 8 -0.76 -12.27 -19.62
C PHE A 8 -2.16 -12.34 -20.24
N ARG A 9 -2.96 -13.36 -19.89
CA ARG A 9 -4.35 -13.48 -20.35
C ARG A 9 -5.23 -12.36 -19.78
N ILE A 10 -5.04 -12.03 -18.50
CA ILE A 10 -5.73 -10.90 -17.85
C ILE A 10 -5.39 -9.60 -18.57
N LEU A 11 -4.11 -9.32 -18.82
CA LEU A 11 -3.67 -8.11 -19.52
C LEU A 11 -4.28 -8.00 -20.92
N LYS A 12 -4.30 -9.08 -21.71
CA LYS A 12 -4.94 -9.09 -23.04
C LYS A 12 -6.44 -8.79 -22.95
N TYR A 13 -7.13 -9.41 -21.99
CA TYR A 13 -8.55 -9.20 -21.80
C TYR A 13 -8.86 -7.74 -21.42
N LEU A 14 -8.13 -7.19 -20.45
CA LEU A 14 -8.26 -5.79 -20.05
C LEU A 14 -7.96 -4.84 -21.21
N GLY A 15 -6.96 -5.14 -22.04
CA GLY A 15 -6.68 -4.37 -23.26
C GLY A 15 -7.83 -4.38 -24.28
N SER A 16 -8.62 -5.47 -24.34
CA SER A 16 -9.73 -5.62 -25.29
C SER A 16 -11.02 -4.90 -24.88
N ILE A 17 -11.28 -4.75 -23.58
CA ILE A 17 -12.51 -4.11 -23.06
C ILE A 17 -12.42 -2.58 -22.97
N GLY A 18 -11.22 -2.00 -23.15
CA GLY A 18 -11.01 -0.56 -23.35
C GLY A 18 -11.14 0.33 -22.10
N ASN A 19 -10.85 1.62 -22.28
CA ASN A 19 -10.70 2.58 -21.17
C ASN A 19 -12.01 2.87 -20.40
N ARG A 20 -13.16 2.84 -21.09
CA ARG A 20 -14.48 3.09 -20.47
C ARG A 20 -14.84 2.06 -19.38
N THR A 21 -14.20 0.90 -19.36
CA THR A 21 -14.44 -0.15 -18.35
C THR A 21 -13.24 -0.32 -17.42
N ASN A 22 -12.02 -0.16 -17.93
CA ASN A 22 -10.80 -0.35 -17.13
C ASN A 22 -10.63 0.67 -15.98
N HIS A 23 -11.22 1.86 -16.07
CA HIS A 23 -11.11 2.87 -15.00
C HIS A 23 -11.68 2.38 -13.64
N TYR A 24 -12.68 1.49 -13.66
CA TYR A 24 -13.26 0.89 -12.45
C TYR A 24 -12.28 0.03 -11.64
N LEU A 25 -11.20 -0.47 -12.27
CA LEU A 25 -10.13 -1.18 -11.57
C LEU A 25 -9.34 -0.25 -10.64
N ILE A 26 -9.23 1.03 -10.98
CA ILE A 26 -8.45 2.01 -10.22
C ILE A 26 -9.34 2.67 -9.16
N ASP A 27 -10.56 3.05 -9.53
CA ASP A 27 -11.49 3.78 -8.65
C ASP A 27 -11.79 3.03 -7.35
N ASN A 28 -12.00 1.71 -7.39
CA ASN A 28 -12.26 0.92 -6.18
C ASN A 28 -11.05 0.80 -5.25
N THR A 29 -9.84 0.94 -5.79
CA THR A 29 -8.60 0.78 -5.02
C THR A 29 -8.34 1.99 -4.12
N SER A 30 -8.79 3.18 -4.55
CA SER A 30 -8.60 4.43 -3.79
C SER A 30 -9.20 4.33 -2.38
N ASN A 31 -10.44 3.85 -2.25
CA ASN A 31 -11.14 3.77 -0.95
C ASN A 31 -10.48 2.83 0.05
N TYR A 32 -9.86 1.75 -0.41
CA TYR A 32 -9.13 0.82 0.46
C TYR A 32 -7.76 1.39 0.84
N LEU A 33 -7.00 1.89 -0.14
CA LEU A 33 -5.67 2.44 0.08
C LEU A 33 -5.69 3.68 0.96
N ILE A 34 -6.72 4.52 0.86
CA ILE A 34 -6.88 5.72 1.69
C ILE A 34 -7.02 5.35 3.17
N LYS A 35 -7.59 4.20 3.52
CA LYS A 35 -7.74 3.80 4.93
C LYS A 35 -6.43 3.29 5.53
N GLU A 36 -5.64 2.57 4.74
CA GLU A 36 -4.34 2.01 5.18
C GLU A 36 -3.23 3.07 5.16
N ALA A 37 -3.32 4.08 4.29
CA ALA A 37 -2.33 5.14 4.16
C ALA A 37 -2.53 6.32 5.15
N VAL A 38 -3.45 6.19 6.10
CA VAL A 38 -3.70 7.19 7.13
C VAL A 38 -3.00 6.79 8.42
N ALA A 39 -2.21 7.72 8.97
CA ALA A 39 -1.59 7.53 10.28
C ALA A 39 -2.67 7.31 11.34
N TRP A 40 -2.45 6.35 12.24
CA TRP A 40 -3.40 6.04 13.30
C TRP A 40 -3.49 7.15 14.36
N ASP A 41 -2.43 7.96 14.49
CA ASP A 41 -2.40 9.16 15.31
C ASP A 41 -1.68 10.28 14.54
N ASN A 42 -2.03 11.53 14.85
CA ASN A 42 -1.38 12.71 14.30
C ASN A 42 -0.19 13.18 15.16
N GLU A 43 -0.03 12.63 16.37
CA GLU A 43 1.07 12.94 17.27
C GLU A 43 1.82 11.66 17.70
N ASN A 44 3.12 11.81 17.94
CA ASN A 44 3.98 10.69 18.36
C ASN A 44 3.91 10.49 19.88
N HIS A 45 2.94 9.71 20.34
CA HIS A 45 2.77 9.46 21.78
C HIS A 45 3.73 8.40 22.34
N LEU A 46 4.15 7.44 21.52
CA LEU A 46 4.94 6.30 21.96
C LEU A 46 6.43 6.54 21.79
N THR A 47 6.98 7.39 22.65
CA THR A 47 8.41 7.68 22.66
C THR A 47 9.18 6.61 23.43
N PHE A 48 10.09 5.91 22.76
CA PHE A 48 10.97 4.91 23.35
C PHE A 48 12.43 5.33 23.27
N ASN A 49 13.11 5.34 24.41
CA ASN A 49 14.54 5.60 24.48
C ASN A 49 15.29 4.29 24.50
N VAL A 50 16.03 4.01 23.44
CA VAL A 50 16.75 2.74 23.33
C VAL A 50 17.92 2.75 24.31
N PRO A 51 18.07 1.71 25.16
CA PRO A 51 19.13 1.64 26.14
C PRO A 51 20.40 1.09 25.49
N PHE A 52 21.18 1.93 24.80
CA PHE A 52 22.57 1.61 24.50
C PHE A 52 23.49 2.20 25.57
N ASP A 53 24.67 1.58 25.73
CA ASP A 53 25.62 1.93 26.79
C ASP A 53 26.21 3.35 26.59
N ASP A 54 26.42 3.78 25.34
CA ASP A 54 27.11 5.04 25.02
C ASP A 54 26.21 6.11 24.35
N ILE A 55 25.02 5.73 23.86
CA ILE A 55 24.10 6.64 23.14
C ILE A 55 22.65 6.32 23.55
N LYS A 56 21.80 7.33 23.65
CA LYS A 56 20.37 7.15 23.94
C LYS A 56 19.50 7.72 22.83
N PRO A 57 19.34 7.02 21.70
CA PRO A 57 18.49 7.48 20.61
C PRO A 57 17.01 7.30 20.99
N THR A 58 16.20 8.23 20.50
CA THR A 58 14.75 8.23 20.69
C THR A 58 14.08 7.73 19.42
N ILE A 59 13.17 6.77 19.55
CA ILE A 59 12.31 6.29 18.46
C ILE A 59 10.83 6.45 18.83
N HIS A 60 9.98 6.59 17.82
CA HIS A 60 8.51 6.61 17.99
C HIS A 60 7.94 5.31 17.42
N LEU A 61 7.19 4.58 18.25
CA LEU A 61 6.62 3.26 17.93
C LEU A 61 5.20 3.36 17.35
#